data_AF-A0A9D6WDJ8-F1
#
_entry.id   AF-A0A9D6WDJ8-F1
#
_cell.length_a   1.000
_cell.length_b   1.000
_cell.length_c   1.000
_cell.angle_alpha   90.00
_cell.angle_beta   90.00
_cell.angle_gamma   90.00
#
_symmetry.space_group_name_H-M   'P 1'
#
loop_
_entity.id
_entity.type
_entity.pdbx_description
1 polymer ?
#
loop_
_entity_poly.entity_id
_entity_poly.type
_entity_poly.pdbx_seq_one_letter_code
_entity_poly.pdbx_strand_id
1 'polypeptide(L)'
;MLLVLACGSASAANVALNSDVTLSGTFFTNGWGGGWVVDKSTVVDGRFLPKNNRWDQGAVWWDARGGNTGQYITIDLGGSYSIYSFIAQVDDNDAYKLEYWDDGSGSWKTAWNIPNYNWYNGVNVWGMQTRPNPFNDNEQYLLPASIVTSKLKLSGDMNNSDRLFSVSEIQAFGEPVPAPVPEPGTMLLLGSGLVGLAGYGRKRTVRK
;
A
#
# COMPACT_ATOMS: atom_id res chain seq x y z
N MET A 1 -30.91 19.95 -24.63
CA MET A 1 -29.50 20.20 -24.26
C MET A 1 -29.14 19.19 -23.19
N LEU A 2 -28.47 18.10 -23.57
CA LEU A 2 -28.11 17.00 -22.68
C LEU A 2 -26.76 17.36 -22.03
N LEU A 3 -26.76 17.60 -20.72
CA LEU A 3 -25.55 17.88 -19.96
C LEU A 3 -24.82 16.56 -19.73
N VAL A 4 -23.86 16.23 -20.58
CA VAL A 4 -22.92 15.13 -20.32
C VAL A 4 -21.89 15.65 -19.32
N LEU A 5 -22.02 15.24 -18.07
CA LEU A 5 -20.96 15.40 -17.07
C LEU A 5 -19.80 14.50 -17.50
N ALA A 6 -18.77 15.10 -18.11
CA ALA A 6 -17.49 14.44 -18.27
C ALA A 6 -16.89 14.27 -16.87
N CYS A 7 -16.97 13.05 -16.34
CA CYS A 7 -16.16 12.66 -15.18
C CYS A 7 -14.72 12.61 -15.69
N GLY A 8 -13.94 13.66 -15.43
CA GLY A 8 -12.51 13.65 -15.71
C GLY A 8 -11.88 12.57 -14.83
N SER A 9 -11.29 11.54 -15.44
CA SER A 9 -10.48 10.57 -14.71
C SER A 9 -9.34 11.33 -14.03
N ALA A 10 -9.39 11.45 -12.71
CA ALA A 10 -8.24 11.89 -11.95
C ALA A 10 -7.09 10.91 -12.22
N SER A 11 -5.88 11.42 -12.41
CA SER A 11 -4.69 10.57 -12.45
C SER A 11 -4.58 9.88 -11.09
N ALA A 12 -4.32 8.59 -11.11
CA ALA A 12 -4.04 7.77 -9.94
C ALA A 12 -3.09 8.48 -8.97
N ALA A 13 -3.51 8.70 -7.72
CA ALA A 13 -2.62 9.24 -6.70
C ALA A 13 -1.74 8.13 -6.11
N ASN A 14 -0.47 8.43 -5.80
CA ASN A 14 0.34 7.56 -4.94
C ASN A 14 -0.17 7.71 -3.49
N VAL A 15 -1.03 6.80 -3.06
CA VAL A 15 -1.67 6.82 -1.73
C VAL A 15 -0.71 6.38 -0.61
N ALA A 16 0.42 5.78 -0.94
CA ALA A 16 1.46 5.45 0.03
C ALA A 16 2.32 6.67 0.39
N LEU A 17 2.34 7.72 -0.43
CA LEU A 17 3.22 8.87 -0.26
C LEU A 17 3.11 9.48 1.15
N ASN A 18 4.24 9.55 1.88
CA ASN A 18 4.34 10.04 3.26
C ASN A 18 3.46 9.32 4.29
N SER A 19 3.04 8.08 3.99
CA SER A 19 2.35 7.23 4.96
C SER A 19 3.24 6.86 6.14
N ASP A 20 2.64 6.47 7.27
CA ASP A 20 3.42 6.02 8.42
C ASP A 20 4.03 4.64 8.14
N VAL A 21 5.32 4.49 8.40
CA VAL A 21 6.08 3.27 8.16
C VAL A 21 6.48 2.67 9.49
N THR A 22 6.40 1.35 9.64
CA THR A 22 6.94 0.63 10.80
C THR A 22 7.88 -0.47 10.34
N LEU A 23 9.06 -0.52 10.97
CA LEU A 23 10.04 -1.60 10.79
C LEU A 23 9.85 -2.61 11.92
N SER A 24 9.47 -3.83 11.58
CA SER A 24 9.29 -4.92 12.54
C SER A 24 10.46 -5.89 12.45
N GLY A 25 11.14 -6.14 13.57
CA GLY A 25 12.37 -6.94 13.62
C GLY A 25 13.63 -6.08 13.60
N THR A 26 14.77 -6.70 13.33
CA THR A 26 16.08 -6.03 13.31
C THR A 26 16.49 -5.67 11.89
N PHE A 27 16.75 -4.39 11.66
CA PHE A 27 17.22 -3.82 10.39
C PHE A 27 18.63 -3.25 10.57
N PHE A 28 19.30 -2.96 9.45
CA PHE A 28 20.59 -2.28 9.43
C PHE A 28 21.74 -3.02 10.17
N THR A 29 21.72 -4.35 10.14
CA THR A 29 22.77 -5.19 10.76
C THR A 29 23.46 -6.05 9.72
N ASN A 30 24.78 -6.23 9.86
CA ASN A 30 25.60 -7.06 8.95
C ASN A 30 25.59 -6.59 7.49
N GLY A 31 25.39 -5.29 7.27
CA GLY A 31 25.65 -4.64 6.00
C GLY A 31 27.11 -4.80 5.62
N TRP A 32 27.40 -4.60 4.35
CA TRP A 32 28.78 -4.54 3.91
C TRP A 32 29.44 -3.25 4.44
N GLY A 33 30.78 -3.15 4.29
CA GLY A 33 31.54 -2.02 4.84
C GLY A 33 30.97 -0.65 4.41
N GLY A 34 30.55 0.15 5.40
CA GLY A 34 30.02 1.50 5.21
C GLY A 34 28.52 1.60 4.93
N GLY A 35 27.72 0.57 5.24
CA GLY A 35 26.26 0.63 5.13
C GLY A 35 25.63 1.76 5.98
N TRP A 36 24.60 2.41 5.45
CA TRP A 36 23.96 3.57 6.08
C TRP A 36 22.65 3.20 6.76
N VAL A 37 22.41 3.80 7.92
CA VAL A 37 21.08 3.83 8.52
C VAL A 37 20.34 5.03 7.95
N VAL A 38 19.14 4.80 7.45
CA VAL A 38 18.24 5.85 6.95
C VAL A 38 16.95 5.87 7.75
N ASP A 39 16.19 6.96 7.62
CA ASP A 39 14.84 7.00 8.18
C ASP A 39 13.94 5.99 7.44
N LYS A 40 13.08 5.32 8.20
CA LYS A 40 12.09 4.37 7.65
C LYS A 40 11.14 5.03 6.65
N SER A 41 10.92 6.34 6.74
CA SER A 41 10.03 7.09 5.86
C SER A 41 10.53 7.16 4.42
N THR A 42 11.81 6.87 4.15
CA THR A 42 12.33 6.87 2.77
C THR A 42 11.60 5.87 1.88
N VAL A 43 11.05 4.79 2.46
CA VAL A 43 10.29 3.75 1.73
C VAL A 43 9.04 4.29 1.03
N VAL A 44 8.58 5.49 1.37
CA VAL A 44 7.35 6.08 0.82
C VAL A 44 7.50 7.58 0.56
N ASP A 45 8.70 8.07 0.29
CA ASP A 45 8.96 9.51 0.15
C ASP A 45 8.79 10.04 -1.28
N GLY A 46 8.44 9.16 -2.22
CA GLY A 46 8.25 9.50 -3.63
C GLY A 46 9.56 9.49 -4.43
N ARG A 47 10.69 9.06 -3.87
CA ARG A 47 12.01 9.16 -4.49
C ARG A 47 12.68 7.80 -4.62
N PHE A 48 12.83 7.36 -5.86
CA PHE A 48 13.74 6.27 -6.18
C PHE A 48 15.19 6.68 -5.97
N LEU A 49 16.01 5.75 -5.47
CA LEU A 49 17.46 5.85 -5.55
C LEU A 49 17.92 5.70 -7.00
N PRO A 50 19.13 6.17 -7.34
CA PRO A 50 19.74 5.86 -8.62
C PRO A 50 19.73 4.37 -8.90
N LYS A 51 19.51 3.99 -10.16
CA LYS A 51 19.63 2.59 -10.58
C LYS A 51 21.02 2.08 -10.25
N ASN A 52 21.07 0.81 -9.86
CA ASN A 52 22.30 0.17 -9.43
C ASN A 52 22.94 0.78 -8.17
N ASN A 53 22.18 1.54 -7.39
CA ASN A 53 22.63 1.92 -6.07
C ASN A 53 22.86 0.64 -5.24
N ARG A 54 23.91 0.61 -4.42
CA ARG A 54 24.21 -0.56 -3.59
C ARG A 54 23.11 -0.78 -2.55
N TRP A 55 22.74 -2.04 -2.32
CA TRP A 55 21.61 -2.44 -1.46
C TRP A 55 21.63 -1.79 -0.06
N ASP A 56 22.79 -1.64 0.56
CA ASP A 56 22.94 -1.12 1.92
C ASP A 56 23.31 0.39 2.01
N GLN A 57 23.16 1.14 0.91
CA GLN A 57 23.52 2.56 0.84
C GLN A 57 22.31 3.46 0.55
N GLY A 58 21.64 3.97 1.59
CA GLY A 58 20.56 4.93 1.42
C GLY A 58 19.15 4.33 1.30
N ALA A 59 19.03 3.00 1.32
CA ALA A 59 17.77 2.27 1.37
C ALA A 59 17.51 1.70 2.78
N VAL A 60 16.29 1.23 3.05
CA VAL A 60 16.00 0.42 4.23
C VAL A 60 16.37 -1.02 3.93
N TRP A 61 17.29 -1.60 4.70
CA TRP A 61 17.86 -2.91 4.40
C TRP A 61 18.02 -3.80 5.63
N TRP A 62 18.08 -5.12 5.41
CA TRP A 62 18.31 -6.11 6.46
C TRP A 62 18.97 -7.39 5.94
N ASP A 63 19.83 -7.98 6.76
CA ASP A 63 20.44 -9.29 6.51
C ASP A 63 19.60 -10.40 7.18
N ALA A 64 19.08 -11.31 6.38
CA ALA A 64 18.30 -12.47 6.81
C ALA A 64 19.01 -13.81 6.55
N ARG A 65 20.30 -13.82 6.20
CA ARG A 65 21.07 -15.06 5.91
C ARG A 65 21.14 -16.01 7.11
N GLY A 66 21.09 -15.46 8.32
CA GLY A 66 21.00 -16.24 9.58
C GLY A 66 19.68 -16.97 9.80
N GLY A 67 18.71 -16.89 8.87
CA GLY A 67 17.41 -17.55 8.96
C GLY A 67 16.35 -16.76 9.73
N ASN A 68 16.61 -15.48 10.02
CA ASN A 68 15.61 -14.59 10.63
C ASN A 68 14.51 -14.28 9.61
N THR A 69 13.26 -14.61 9.94
CA THR A 69 12.08 -14.39 9.09
C THR A 69 11.09 -13.38 9.67
N GLY A 70 11.45 -12.75 10.79
CA GLY A 70 10.60 -11.80 11.50
C GLY A 70 10.66 -10.37 10.95
N GLN A 71 11.53 -10.10 9.96
CA GLN A 71 11.73 -8.78 9.37
C GLN A 71 10.66 -8.47 8.32
N TYR A 72 9.93 -7.38 8.55
CA TYR A 72 9.01 -6.84 7.56
C TYR A 72 8.78 -5.34 7.79
N ILE A 73 8.34 -4.67 6.73
CA ILE A 73 7.96 -3.26 6.72
C ILE A 73 6.44 -3.20 6.65
N THR A 74 5.80 -2.40 7.50
CA THR A 74 4.37 -2.11 7.41
C THR A 74 4.19 -0.64 7.03
N ILE A 75 3.28 -0.38 6.10
CA ILE A 75 2.88 0.98 5.68
C ILE A 75 1.42 1.15 6.07
N ASP A 76 1.12 2.09 6.97
CA ASP A 76 -0.24 2.48 7.34
C ASP A 76 -0.68 3.67 6.47
N LEU A 77 -1.67 3.43 5.62
CA LEU A 77 -2.12 4.41 4.62
C LEU A 77 -2.95 5.54 5.25
N GLY A 78 -3.27 5.46 6.54
CA GLY A 78 -4.08 6.46 7.26
C GLY A 78 -5.58 6.44 6.90
N GLY A 79 -6.01 5.48 6.09
CA GLY A 79 -7.39 5.30 5.63
C GLY A 79 -7.51 4.10 4.69
N SER A 80 -8.72 3.71 4.33
CA SER A 80 -8.95 2.65 3.34
C SER A 80 -8.87 3.20 1.92
N TYR A 81 -8.13 2.53 1.04
CA TYR A 81 -7.97 2.88 -0.36
C TYR A 81 -8.30 1.70 -1.27
N SER A 82 -8.88 1.99 -2.42
CA SER A 82 -9.03 1.04 -3.53
C SER A 82 -7.78 1.15 -4.41
N ILE A 83 -6.81 0.27 -4.19
CA ILE A 83 -5.53 0.23 -4.88
C ILE A 83 -5.64 -0.66 -6.12
N TYR A 84 -5.09 -0.23 -7.25
CA TYR A 84 -5.09 -1.01 -8.49
C TYR A 84 -3.69 -1.24 -9.08
N SER A 85 -2.66 -0.56 -8.58
CA SER A 85 -1.30 -0.79 -9.07
C SER A 85 -0.21 -0.36 -8.11
N PHE A 86 1.01 -0.83 -8.37
CA PHE A 86 2.18 -0.59 -7.53
C PHE A 86 3.43 -0.28 -8.35
N ILE A 87 4.38 0.42 -7.73
CA ILE A 87 5.80 0.44 -8.13
C ILE A 87 6.62 0.13 -6.88
N ALA A 88 7.70 -0.63 -7.04
CA ALA A 88 8.62 -0.91 -5.96
C ALA A 88 10.06 -0.78 -6.46
N GLN A 89 10.96 -0.19 -5.67
CA GLN A 89 12.40 -0.28 -5.90
C GLN A 89 13.04 -1.05 -4.76
N VAL A 90 13.60 -2.20 -5.12
CA VAL A 90 14.16 -3.20 -4.20
C VAL A 90 15.47 -3.74 -4.78
N ASP A 91 16.23 -4.49 -3.99
CA ASP A 91 17.49 -5.08 -4.47
C ASP A 91 17.27 -6.03 -5.66
N ASP A 92 18.23 -6.10 -6.57
CA ASP A 92 18.06 -6.76 -7.87
C ASP A 92 17.87 -8.26 -7.74
N ASN A 93 18.67 -8.89 -6.88
CA ASN A 93 18.86 -10.33 -6.80
C ASN A 93 18.03 -10.98 -5.68
N ASP A 94 17.00 -10.28 -5.21
CA ASP A 94 16.05 -10.74 -4.21
C ASP A 94 14.60 -10.61 -4.71
N ALA A 95 13.76 -11.57 -4.30
CA ALA A 95 12.32 -11.48 -4.46
C ALA A 95 11.66 -11.01 -3.16
N TYR A 96 10.49 -10.38 -3.27
CA TYR A 96 9.75 -9.84 -2.14
C TYR A 96 8.27 -10.19 -2.22
N LYS A 97 7.61 -10.18 -1.07
CA LYS A 97 6.15 -10.34 -0.95
C LYS A 97 5.57 -9.03 -0.46
N LEU A 98 4.77 -8.40 -1.31
CA LEU A 98 3.91 -7.29 -0.92
C LEU A 98 2.52 -7.87 -0.61
N GLU A 99 2.09 -7.70 0.62
CA GLU A 99 0.81 -8.12 1.14
C GLU A 99 -0.03 -6.90 1.53
N TYR A 100 -1.35 -7.09 1.53
CA TYR A 100 -2.32 -6.11 2.01
C TYR A 100 -3.14 -6.69 3.15
N TRP A 101 -3.60 -5.82 4.05
CA TRP A 101 -4.54 -6.21 5.10
C TRP A 101 -5.95 -6.22 4.53
N ASP A 102 -6.59 -7.39 4.49
CA ASP A 102 -8.00 -7.51 4.15
C ASP A 102 -8.84 -7.31 5.41
N ASP A 103 -9.45 -6.14 5.54
CA ASP A 103 -10.33 -5.79 6.66
C ASP A 103 -11.56 -6.72 6.75
N GLY A 104 -12.01 -7.29 5.63
CA GLY A 104 -13.14 -8.21 5.61
C GLY A 104 -12.83 -9.57 6.25
N SER A 105 -11.61 -10.08 6.07
CA SER A 105 -11.18 -11.36 6.64
C SER A 105 -10.27 -11.23 7.86
N GLY A 106 -9.79 -10.03 8.19
CA GLY A 106 -8.85 -9.79 9.29
C GLY A 106 -7.51 -10.49 9.09
N SER A 107 -7.03 -10.56 7.85
CA SER A 107 -5.81 -11.31 7.51
C SER A 107 -5.00 -10.64 6.41
N TRP A 108 -3.69 -10.84 6.45
CA TRP A 108 -2.81 -10.48 5.34
C TRP A 108 -3.04 -11.37 4.12
N LYS A 109 -3.11 -10.77 2.93
CA LYS A 109 -3.22 -11.44 1.64
C LYS A 109 -2.17 -10.89 0.68
N THR A 110 -1.71 -11.71 -0.26
CA THR A 110 -0.73 -11.27 -1.26
C THR A 110 -1.36 -10.26 -2.23
N ALA A 111 -0.74 -9.08 -2.35
CA ALA A 111 -1.02 -8.11 -3.40
C ALA A 111 -0.13 -8.38 -4.62
N TRP A 112 1.17 -8.59 -4.39
CA TRP A 112 2.16 -8.77 -5.44
C TRP A 112 3.35 -9.59 -4.96
N ASN A 113 3.71 -10.63 -5.70
CA ASN A 113 5.01 -11.28 -5.58
C ASN A 113 6.01 -10.52 -6.46
N ILE A 114 6.81 -9.67 -5.84
CA ILE A 114 7.80 -8.83 -6.53
C ILE A 114 8.96 -9.73 -6.97
N PRO A 115 9.23 -9.84 -8.28
CA PRO A 115 10.22 -10.77 -8.79
C PRO A 115 11.65 -10.27 -8.57
N ASN A 116 12.53 -11.24 -8.36
CA ASN A 116 13.99 -11.11 -8.47
C ASN A 116 14.38 -10.86 -9.93
N TYR A 117 15.20 -9.83 -10.22
CA TYR A 117 15.79 -9.54 -11.52
C TYR A 117 17.32 -9.58 -11.49
N ASN A 118 17.94 -10.68 -11.07
CA ASN A 118 19.37 -10.89 -11.37
C ASN A 118 19.68 -10.80 -12.89
N TRP A 119 18.68 -11.11 -13.72
CA TRP A 119 18.69 -10.88 -15.16
C TRP A 119 17.30 -10.41 -15.62
N TYR A 120 17.23 -9.34 -16.41
CA TYR A 120 15.97 -8.83 -16.97
C TYR A 120 16.11 -8.63 -18.48
N ASN A 121 15.24 -9.28 -19.26
CA ASN A 121 15.22 -9.21 -20.72
C ASN A 121 16.60 -9.39 -21.39
N GLY A 122 17.41 -10.32 -20.89
CA GLY A 122 18.72 -10.60 -21.46
C GLY A 122 19.84 -9.67 -20.98
N VAL A 123 19.57 -8.76 -20.04
CA VAL A 123 20.56 -7.84 -19.45
C VAL A 123 20.80 -8.19 -17.98
N ASN A 124 22.08 -8.26 -17.57
CA ASN A 124 22.43 -8.28 -16.16
C ASN A 124 22.14 -6.92 -15.55
N VAL A 125 21.34 -6.89 -14.49
CA VAL A 125 21.18 -5.70 -13.66
C VAL A 125 21.75 -6.02 -12.27
N TRP A 126 22.02 -4.99 -11.47
CA TRP A 126 22.66 -5.14 -10.15
C TRP A 126 22.20 -4.03 -9.21
N GLY A 127 22.25 -4.24 -7.89
CA GLY A 127 21.85 -3.26 -6.88
C GLY A 127 20.36 -2.91 -6.90
N MET A 128 19.98 -1.72 -6.44
CA MET A 128 18.59 -1.28 -6.41
C MET A 128 17.99 -1.17 -7.82
N GLN A 129 16.85 -1.83 -8.01
CA GLN A 129 16.13 -1.87 -9.29
C GLN A 129 14.64 -1.66 -9.12
N THR A 130 14.06 -0.86 -10.01
CA THR A 130 12.63 -0.58 -10.03
C THR A 130 11.85 -1.75 -10.64
N ARG A 131 10.63 -1.96 -10.16
CA ARG A 131 9.70 -3.03 -10.54
C ARG A 131 8.35 -2.39 -10.87
N PRO A 132 7.64 -2.88 -11.90
CA PRO A 132 7.89 -4.10 -12.69
C PRO A 132 8.92 -3.95 -13.82
N ASN A 133 9.46 -2.75 -14.07
CA ASN A 133 10.45 -2.55 -15.12
C ASN A 133 11.67 -1.77 -14.61
N PRO A 134 12.88 -2.38 -14.60
CA PRO A 134 14.09 -1.72 -14.13
C PRO A 134 14.52 -0.57 -15.05
N PHE A 135 14.00 -0.49 -16.27
CA PHE A 135 14.31 0.56 -17.25
C PHE A 135 13.29 1.68 -17.30
N ASN A 136 12.17 1.57 -16.59
CA ASN A 136 11.11 2.57 -16.57
C ASN A 136 10.53 2.75 -15.16
N ASP A 137 10.95 3.82 -14.47
CA ASP A 137 10.55 4.10 -13.09
C ASP A 137 9.09 4.59 -12.97
N ASN A 138 8.39 4.75 -14.09
CA ASN A 138 6.97 5.12 -14.12
C ASN A 138 6.06 3.93 -14.51
N GLU A 139 6.64 2.80 -14.91
CA GLU A 139 5.82 1.62 -15.24
C GLU A 139 5.21 1.07 -13.96
N GLN A 140 3.90 0.82 -13.96
CA GLN A 140 3.19 0.31 -12.80
C GLN A 140 2.84 -1.17 -12.98
N TYR A 141 3.00 -1.95 -11.92
CA TYR A 141 2.45 -3.29 -11.86
C TYR A 141 0.94 -3.19 -11.64
N LEU A 142 0.15 -3.54 -12.67
CA LEU A 142 -1.32 -3.55 -12.59
C LEU A 142 -1.80 -4.81 -11.88
N LEU A 143 -2.66 -4.63 -10.87
CA LEU A 143 -3.33 -5.74 -10.21
C LEU A 143 -4.40 -6.33 -11.13
N PRO A 144 -4.64 -7.66 -11.07
CA PRO A 144 -5.75 -8.29 -11.80
C PRO A 144 -7.13 -7.77 -11.38
N ALA A 145 -7.26 -7.33 -10.13
CA ALA A 145 -8.43 -6.67 -9.59
C ALA A 145 -7.98 -5.68 -8.51
N SER A 146 -8.69 -4.55 -8.37
CA SER A 146 -8.41 -3.61 -7.29
C SER A 146 -8.61 -4.26 -5.93
N ILE A 147 -7.77 -3.90 -4.98
CA ILE A 147 -7.85 -4.34 -3.58
C ILE A 147 -8.27 -3.16 -2.70
N VAL A 148 -9.11 -3.42 -1.70
CA VAL A 148 -9.45 -2.42 -0.68
C VAL A 148 -8.63 -2.72 0.57
N THR A 149 -7.81 -1.78 1.01
CA THR A 149 -6.97 -1.97 2.19
C THR A 149 -6.61 -0.66 2.87
N SER A 150 -6.28 -0.75 4.15
CA SER A 150 -5.70 0.34 4.94
C SER A 150 -4.21 0.16 5.21
N LYS A 151 -3.63 -1.02 4.93
CA LYS A 151 -2.25 -1.33 5.29
C LYS A 151 -1.58 -2.22 4.26
N LEU A 152 -0.31 -1.94 4.02
CA LEU A 152 0.58 -2.79 3.23
C LEU A 152 1.66 -3.39 4.12
N LYS A 153 2.14 -4.57 3.76
CA LYS A 153 3.26 -5.24 4.42
C LYS A 153 4.22 -5.79 3.37
N LEU A 154 5.49 -5.42 3.48
CA LEU A 154 6.55 -5.89 2.61
C LEU A 154 7.50 -6.78 3.40
N SER A 155 7.81 -7.94 2.85
CA SER A 155 8.79 -8.88 3.41
C SER A 155 9.64 -9.48 2.29
N GLY A 156 10.84 -9.95 2.65
CA GLY A 156 11.70 -10.67 1.73
C GLY A 156 11.21 -12.10 1.49
N ASP A 157 11.31 -12.60 0.26
CA ASP A 157 11.01 -14.00 -0.05
C ASP A 157 12.23 -14.88 0.17
N MET A 158 12.27 -15.58 1.30
CA MET A 158 13.39 -16.43 1.74
C MET A 158 13.78 -17.57 0.78
N ASN A 159 12.92 -17.89 -0.19
CA ASN A 159 13.10 -18.99 -1.14
C ASN A 159 13.68 -18.56 -2.50
N ASN A 160 13.63 -17.27 -2.84
CA ASN A 160 14.04 -16.76 -4.15
C ASN A 160 14.91 -15.49 -4.04
N SER A 161 15.90 -15.57 -3.14
CA SER A 161 16.67 -14.42 -2.65
C SER A 161 18.02 -14.89 -2.11
N ASP A 162 19.04 -14.02 -2.16
CA ASP A 162 20.29 -14.21 -1.43
C ASP A 162 20.18 -13.76 0.04
N ARG A 163 19.06 -13.10 0.38
CA ARG A 163 18.59 -12.70 1.72
C ARG A 163 19.31 -11.47 2.27
N LEU A 164 19.87 -10.63 1.40
CA LEU A 164 20.36 -9.29 1.71
C LEU A 164 19.35 -8.25 1.20
N PHE A 165 18.20 -8.23 1.85
CA PHE A 165 17.06 -7.48 1.38
C PHE A 165 17.26 -5.97 1.53
N SER A 166 16.77 -5.22 0.56
CA SER A 166 16.76 -3.77 0.54
C SER A 166 15.58 -3.19 -0.21
N VAL A 167 15.07 -2.06 0.31
CA VAL A 167 13.90 -1.36 -0.20
C VAL A 167 14.16 0.14 -0.11
N SER A 168 14.10 0.83 -1.24
CA SER A 168 14.20 2.29 -1.26
C SER A 168 12.84 2.95 -1.38
N GLU A 169 11.89 2.37 -2.10
CA GLU A 169 10.61 3.02 -2.38
C GLU A 169 9.51 2.00 -2.69
N ILE A 170 8.30 2.27 -2.18
CA ILE A 170 7.05 1.58 -2.47
C ILE A 170 5.98 2.63 -2.77
N GLN A 171 5.44 2.57 -3.98
CA GLN A 171 4.35 3.42 -4.42
C GLN A 171 3.11 2.56 -4.63
N ALA A 172 1.98 3.02 -4.10
CA ALA A 172 0.69 2.37 -4.26
C ALA A 172 -0.28 3.35 -4.90
N PHE A 173 -0.87 2.96 -6.02
CA PHE A 173 -1.74 3.83 -6.81
C PHE A 173 -3.20 3.41 -6.65
N GLY A 174 -4.01 4.36 -6.20
CA GLY A 174 -5.39 4.08 -5.82
C GLY A 174 -6.18 5.34 -5.54
N GLU A 175 -7.42 5.12 -5.13
CA GLU A 175 -8.35 6.17 -4.74
C GLU A 175 -8.89 5.91 -3.32
N PRO A 176 -9.16 6.95 -2.52
CA PRO A 176 -9.73 6.77 -1.18
C PRO A 176 -11.09 6.09 -1.27
N VAL A 177 -11.33 5.11 -0.40
CA VAL A 177 -12.67 4.53 -0.23
C VAL A 177 -13.45 5.49 0.67
N PRO A 178 -14.57 6.06 0.21
CA PRO A 178 -15.38 6.94 1.04
C PRO A 178 -15.81 6.20 2.30
N ALA A 179 -15.60 6.83 3.47
CA ALA A 179 -16.16 6.31 4.70
C ALA A 179 -17.69 6.19 4.55
N PRO A 180 -18.32 5.15 5.09
CA PRO A 180 -19.78 5.07 5.12
C PRO A 180 -20.33 6.34 5.76
N VAL A 181 -21.06 7.15 4.99
CA VAL A 181 -21.71 8.35 5.52
C VAL A 181 -22.75 7.87 6.53
N PRO A 182 -22.68 8.27 7.82
CA PRO A 182 -23.72 7.93 8.77
C PRO A 182 -25.04 8.40 8.20
N GLU A 183 -26.03 7.50 8.11
CA GLU A 183 -27.36 7.89 7.63
C GLU A 183 -27.80 9.15 8.39
N PRO A 184 -28.19 10.21 7.69
CA PRO A 184 -28.57 11.45 8.36
C PRO A 184 -29.61 11.12 9.42
N GLY A 185 -29.41 11.62 10.65
CA GLY A 185 -30.42 11.54 11.72
C GLY A 185 -31.80 12.06 11.29
N THR A 186 -31.89 12.74 10.15
CA THR A 186 -33.10 13.02 9.38
C THR A 186 -34.01 11.81 9.18
N MET A 187 -33.49 10.59 8.96
CA MET A 187 -34.35 9.40 8.83
C MET A 187 -35.00 9.04 10.16
N LEU A 188 -34.25 9.14 11.26
CA LEU A 188 -34.77 8.98 12.62
C LEU A 188 -35.75 10.11 12.99
N LEU A 189 -35.46 11.35 12.58
CA LEU A 189 -36.29 12.53 12.83
C LEU A 189 -37.58 12.50 12.01
N LEU A 190 -37.51 12.05 10.75
CA LEU A 190 -38.68 11.84 9.89
C LEU A 190 -39.56 10.71 10.45
N GLY A 191 -38.94 9.59 10.83
CA GLY A 191 -39.65 8.47 11.45
C GLY A 191 -40.34 8.85 12.75
N SER A 192 -39.63 9.51 13.67
CA SER A 192 -40.19 9.98 14.95
C SER A 192 -41.24 11.09 14.76
N GLY A 193 -41.05 12.00 13.80
CA GLY A 193 -42.03 13.02 13.44
C GLY A 193 -43.34 12.44 12.93
N LEU A 194 -43.29 11.42 12.07
CA LEU A 194 -44.48 10.72 11.55
C LEU A 194 -45.22 9.95 12.64
N VAL A 195 -44.50 9.27 13.54
CA VAL A 195 -45.09 8.58 14.70
C VAL A 195 -45.76 9.59 15.64
N GLY A 196 -45.12 10.74 15.90
CA GLY A 196 -45.69 11.83 16.70
C GLY A 196 -46.98 12.39 16.10
N LEU A 197 -47.01 12.63 14.79
CA LEU A 197 -48.20 13.10 14.06
C LEU A 197 -49.36 12.07 14.10
N ALA A 198 -49.07 10.79 13.89
CA ALA A 198 -50.07 9.73 13.96
C ALA A 198 -50.66 9.57 15.37
N GLY A 199 -49.82 9.68 16.41
CA GLY A 199 -50.24 9.67 17.81
C GLY A 199 -51.13 10.87 18.18
N TYR A 200 -50.78 12.06 17.69
CA TYR A 200 -51.57 13.28 17.91
C TYR A 200 -52.92 13.22 17.19
N GLY A 201 -52.97 12.69 15.95
CA GLY A 201 -54.20 12.53 15.17
C GLY A 201 -55.24 11.64 15.86
N ARG A 202 -54.82 10.51 16.45
CA ARG A 202 -55.73 9.57 17.15
C ARG A 202 -56.39 10.15 18.41
N LYS A 203 -55.70 11.04 19.14
CA LYS A 203 -56.29 11.69 20.33
C LYS A 203 -57.42 12.66 19.99
N ARG A 204 -57.45 13.20 18.77
CA ARG A 204 -58.49 14.15 18.31
C ARG A 204 -59.78 13.46 17.88
N THR A 205 -59.71 12.26 17.33
CA THR A 205 -60.91 11.50 16.89
C THR A 205 -61.66 10.82 18.03
N VAL A 206 -61.00 10.49 19.14
CA VAL A 206 -61.62 9.84 20.31
C VAL A 206 -62.35 10.83 21.25
N ARG A 207 -62.15 12.16 21.07
CA ARG A 207 -62.79 13.20 21.88
C ARG A 207 -64.08 13.80 21.28
N LYS A 208 -64.80 13.07 20.44
CA LYS A 208 -66.11 13.46 19.92
C LYS A 208 -67.20 12.50 20.37
#